data_AF-A0A1J5P4G9-F1
#
_entry.id   AF-A0A1J5P4G9-F1
#
_cell.length_a   1.000
_cell.length_b   1.000
_cell.length_c   1.000
_cell.angle_alpha   90.00
_cell.angle_beta   90.00
_cell.angle_gamma   90.00
#
_symmetry.space_group_name_H-M   'P 1'
#
loop_
_entity.id
_entity.type
_entity.pdbx_description
1 polymer ?
#
loop_
_entity_poly.entity_id
_entity_poly.type
_entity_poly.pdbx_seq_one_letter_code
_entity_poly.pdbx_strand_id
1 'polypeptide(L)'
;MDETLQSEFDGGILFYINAFNKGFIFGRSDVDMFLKQLNLKFDKQFYEPCSNADIIKRVLRNLISAYEHLGSAEKVLELNGLLGIIDEPPPGPFTPVYRQ
;
A
#
# COMPACT_ATOMS: atom_id res chain seq x y z
N MET A 1 24.22 -10.16 -21.53
CA MET A 1 24.08 -9.75 -20.12
C MET A 1 22.92 -10.54 -19.59
N ASP A 2 23.18 -11.38 -18.59
CA ASP A 2 22.23 -12.37 -18.05
C ASP A 2 20.99 -11.67 -17.46
N GLU A 3 19.87 -11.68 -18.20
CA GLU A 3 18.55 -11.26 -17.69
C GLU A 3 18.11 -12.15 -16.51
N THR A 4 18.70 -13.34 -16.39
CA THR A 4 18.42 -14.36 -15.39
C THR A 4 18.77 -13.91 -13.96
N LEU A 5 19.77 -13.03 -13.79
CA LEU A 5 20.23 -12.58 -12.46
C LEU A 5 19.35 -11.48 -11.84
N GLN A 6 18.54 -10.79 -12.62
CA GLN A 6 17.68 -9.71 -12.11
C GLN A 6 16.45 -10.24 -11.36
N SER A 7 16.10 -11.52 -11.60
CA SER A 7 14.94 -12.20 -11.04
C SER A 7 15.03 -12.50 -9.53
N GLU A 8 16.24 -12.64 -8.97
CA GLU A 8 16.41 -12.97 -7.55
C GLU A 8 16.11 -11.79 -6.61
N PHE A 9 16.19 -10.55 -7.10
CA PHE A 9 15.97 -9.34 -6.29
C PHE A 9 14.50 -8.89 -6.23
N ASP A 10 13.64 -9.36 -7.13
CA ASP A 10 12.27 -8.86 -7.30
C ASP A 10 11.19 -9.70 -6.59
N GLY A 11 11.58 -10.64 -5.73
CA GLY A 11 10.62 -11.39 -4.90
C GLY A 11 9.55 -12.15 -5.69
N GLY A 12 9.81 -12.46 -6.97
CA GLY A 12 8.84 -13.11 -7.87
C GLY A 12 7.86 -12.15 -8.55
N ILE A 13 8.07 -10.83 -8.51
CA ILE A 13 7.23 -9.85 -9.21
C ILE A 13 7.53 -9.90 -10.72
N LEU A 14 6.49 -10.14 -11.52
CA LEU A 14 6.61 -10.29 -12.97
C LEU A 14 6.38 -8.97 -13.72
N PHE A 15 5.52 -8.10 -13.20
CA PHE A 15 5.16 -6.82 -13.82
C PHE A 15 4.48 -5.88 -12.83
N TYR A 16 4.44 -4.60 -13.18
CA TYR A 16 3.76 -3.53 -12.44
C TYR A 16 2.60 -2.97 -13.27
N ILE A 17 1.57 -2.42 -12.62
CA ILE A 17 0.41 -1.80 -13.26
C ILE A 17 0.26 -0.34 -12.79
N ASN A 18 -0.07 0.57 -13.70
CA ASN A 18 -0.34 1.99 -13.44
C ASN A 18 -1.84 2.19 -13.56
N ALA A 19 -2.47 2.35 -12.41
CA ALA A 19 -3.90 2.56 -12.31
C ALA A 19 -4.38 3.88 -12.96
N PHE A 20 -3.51 4.88 -13.13
CA PHE A 20 -3.84 6.17 -13.71
C PHE A 20 -3.78 6.17 -15.24
N ASN A 21 -2.87 5.36 -15.82
CA ASN A 21 -2.65 5.32 -17.27
C ASN A 21 -3.32 4.10 -17.89
N LYS A 22 -4.63 3.96 -17.71
CA LYS A 22 -5.46 2.88 -18.28
C LYS A 22 -4.95 1.46 -17.98
N GLY A 23 -4.23 1.27 -16.86
CA GLY A 23 -3.69 -0.04 -16.52
C GLY A 23 -2.53 -0.48 -17.41
N PHE A 24 -1.77 0.46 -17.98
CA PHE A 24 -0.54 0.11 -18.71
C PHE A 24 0.37 -0.74 -17.82
N ILE A 25 1.12 -1.67 -18.43
CA ILE A 25 1.97 -2.64 -17.74
C ILE A 25 3.44 -2.24 -17.96
N PHE A 26 4.27 -2.27 -16.92
CA PHE A 26 5.71 -1.96 -17.01
C PHE A 26 6.58 -2.98 -16.28
N GLY A 27 7.87 -2.90 -16.58
CA GLY A 27 8.92 -3.54 -15.80
C GLY A 27 9.47 -2.62 -14.71
N ARG A 28 10.38 -3.17 -13.90
CA ARG A 28 11.04 -2.44 -12.81
C ARG A 28 11.79 -1.19 -13.26
N SER A 29 12.41 -1.21 -14.45
CA SER A 29 13.14 -0.07 -15.02
C SER A 29 12.25 1.15 -15.24
N ASP A 30 10.97 0.94 -15.56
CA ASP A 30 10.02 2.04 -15.74
C ASP A 30 9.62 2.64 -14.39
N VAL A 31 9.50 1.81 -13.34
CA VAL A 31 9.30 2.26 -11.96
C VAL A 31 10.51 3.09 -11.50
N ASP A 32 11.74 2.63 -11.78
CA ASP A 32 12.96 3.39 -11.47
C ASP A 32 12.97 4.76 -12.13
N MET A 33 12.59 4.83 -13.41
CA MET A 33 12.54 6.09 -14.16
C MET A 33 11.49 7.03 -13.56
N PHE A 34 10.33 6.50 -13.18
CA PHE A 34 9.26 7.27 -12.55
C PHE A 34 9.69 7.85 -11.19
N LEU A 35 10.32 7.05 -10.32
CA LEU A 35 10.80 7.52 -9.02
C LEU A 35 11.90 8.58 -9.17
N LYS A 36 12.79 8.45 -10.16
CA LYS A 36 13.81 9.46 -10.49
C LYS A 36 13.18 10.77 -10.96
N GLN A 37 12.13 10.72 -11.79
CA GLN A 37 11.41 11.93 -12.23
C GLN A 37 10.76 12.67 -11.05
N LEU A 38 10.30 11.94 -10.04
CA LEU A 38 9.77 12.51 -8.79
C LEU A 38 10.87 12.95 -7.80
N ASN A 39 12.15 12.76 -8.14
CA ASN A 39 13.31 13.02 -7.29
C ASN A 39 13.24 12.29 -5.93
N LEU A 40 12.67 11.07 -5.93
CA LEU A 40 12.58 10.21 -4.76
C LEU A 40 13.85 9.36 -4.64
N LYS A 41 14.31 9.16 -3.41
CA LYS A 41 15.38 8.21 -3.12
C LYS A 41 14.86 6.79 -3.31
N PHE A 42 15.74 5.88 -3.69
CA PHE A 42 15.42 4.46 -3.75
C PHE A 42 14.91 3.99 -2.38
N ASP A 43 13.78 3.29 -2.40
CA ASP A 43 13.23 2.59 -1.26
C ASP A 43 12.57 1.30 -1.77
N LYS A 44 12.86 0.18 -1.10
CA LYS A 44 12.33 -1.13 -1.44
C LYS A 44 10.79 -1.15 -1.43
N GLN A 45 10.18 -0.36 -0.55
CA GLN A 45 8.72 -0.27 -0.42
C GLN A 45 8.02 0.23 -1.70
N PHE A 46 8.74 0.88 -2.62
CA PHE A 46 8.16 1.33 -3.89
C PHE A 46 8.01 0.20 -4.91
N TYR A 47 8.66 -0.94 -4.69
CA TYR A 47 8.65 -2.09 -5.60
C TYR A 47 7.87 -3.26 -5.02
N GLU A 48 7.56 -3.25 -3.73
CA GLU A 48 6.87 -4.35 -3.06
C GLU A 48 5.37 -4.06 -2.88
N PRO A 49 4.51 -5.09 -2.93
CA PRO A 49 3.13 -4.94 -2.51
C PRO A 49 3.08 -4.55 -1.03
N CYS A 50 2.20 -3.62 -0.67
CA CYS A 50 1.93 -3.33 0.73
C CYS A 50 1.12 -4.46 1.38
N SER A 51 1.07 -4.49 2.71
CA SER A 51 0.29 -5.52 3.41
C SER A 51 -1.21 -5.38 3.12
N ASN A 52 -1.96 -6.47 3.30
CA ASN A 52 -3.43 -6.43 3.22
C ASN A 52 -4.02 -5.39 4.18
N ALA A 53 -3.45 -5.25 5.37
CA ALA A 53 -3.87 -4.23 6.34
C ALA A 53 -3.66 -2.81 5.79
N ASP A 54 -2.54 -2.54 5.10
CA ASP A 54 -2.30 -1.24 4.47
C ASP A 54 -3.29 -0.95 3.34
N ILE A 55 -3.68 -1.96 2.57
CA ILE A 55 -4.74 -1.83 1.55
C ILE A 55 -6.05 -1.41 2.21
N ILE A 56 -6.48 -2.12 3.27
CA ILE A 56 -7.73 -1.81 3.97
C ILE A 56 -7.69 -0.40 4.57
N LYS A 57 -6.58 -0.02 5.22
CA LYS A 57 -6.40 1.34 5.75
C LYS A 57 -6.52 2.41 4.66
N ARG A 58 -5.92 2.18 3.49
CA ARG A 58 -6.05 3.09 2.33
C ARG A 58 -7.50 3.21 1.86
N VAL A 59 -8.23 2.11 1.76
CA VAL A 59 -9.65 2.11 1.39
C VAL A 59 -10.47 2.90 2.41
N LEU A 60 -10.29 2.66 3.71
CA LEU A 60 -11.02 3.38 4.76
C LEU A 60 -10.75 4.89 4.71
N ARG A 61 -9.48 5.31 4.54
CA ARG A 61 -9.13 6.74 4.43
C ARG A 61 -9.75 7.39 3.20
N ASN A 62 -9.79 6.69 2.07
CA ASN A 62 -10.45 7.19 0.85
C ASN A 62 -11.96 7.35 1.06
N LEU A 63 -12.61 6.41 1.75
CA LEU A 63 -14.04 6.49 2.06
C LEU A 63 -14.34 7.62 3.05
N ILE A 64 -13.52 7.80 4.10
CA ILE A 64 -13.62 8.92 5.04
C ILE A 64 -13.59 10.23 4.27
N SER A 65 -12.56 10.42 3.43
CA SER A 65 -12.43 11.62 2.60
C SER A 65 -13.66 11.83 1.72
N ALA A 66 -14.16 10.80 1.03
CA ALA A 66 -15.35 10.91 0.19
C ALA A 66 -16.61 11.31 0.99
N TYR A 67 -16.83 10.72 2.17
CA TYR A 67 -18.00 11.04 3.00
C TYR A 67 -17.90 12.39 3.71
N GLU A 68 -16.71 12.88 4.02
CA GLU A 68 -16.49 14.25 4.48
C GLU A 68 -16.94 15.26 3.42
N HIS A 69 -16.55 15.05 2.16
CA HIS A 69 -16.95 15.92 1.04
C HIS A 69 -18.47 15.87 0.77
N LEU A 70 -19.14 14.76 1.10
CA LEU A 70 -20.58 14.60 1.00
C LEU A 70 -21.34 15.10 2.25
N GLY A 71 -20.65 15.57 3.29
CA GLY A 71 -21.28 16.01 4.55
C GLY A 71 -21.91 14.87 5.37
N SER A 72 -21.52 13.62 5.11
CA SER A 72 -22.08 12.43 5.75
C SER A 72 -21.36 12.08 7.06
N ALA A 73 -21.57 12.91 8.08
CA ALA A 73 -20.82 12.84 9.36
C ALA A 73 -20.93 11.48 10.08
N GLU A 74 -22.09 10.82 10.03
CA GLU A 74 -22.28 9.50 10.65
C GLU A 74 -21.37 8.44 10.02
N LYS A 75 -21.27 8.42 8.68
CA LYS A 75 -20.39 7.49 7.95
C LYS A 75 -18.92 7.77 8.23
N VAL A 76 -18.54 9.03 8.32
CA VAL A 76 -17.19 9.43 8.71
C VAL A 76 -16.85 8.90 10.10
N LEU A 77 -17.77 9.03 11.07
CA LEU A 77 -17.58 8.54 12.43
C LEU A 77 -17.41 7.02 12.47
N GLU A 78 -18.29 6.27 11.81
CA GLU A 78 -18.20 4.79 11.71
C GLU A 78 -16.86 4.34 11.13
N LEU A 79 -16.43 4.95 10.03
CA LEU A 79 -15.19 4.58 9.33
C LEU A 79 -13.93 4.94 10.12
N ASN A 80 -13.93 6.06 10.85
CA ASN A 80 -12.84 6.39 11.76
C ASN A 80 -12.73 5.37 12.91
N GLY A 81 -13.86 4.88 13.42
CA GLY A 81 -13.87 3.79 14.41
C GLY A 81 -13.23 2.51 13.86
N LEU A 82 -13.60 2.10 12.64
CA LEU A 82 -12.99 0.94 11.98
C LEU A 82 -11.49 1.13 11.73
N LEU A 83 -11.08 2.33 11.29
CA LEU A 83 -9.67 2.64 11.07
C LEU A 83 -8.86 2.55 12.38
N GLY A 84 -9.41 3.05 13.48
CA GLY A 84 -8.80 2.96 14.81
C GLY A 84 -8.53 1.52 15.25
N ILE A 85 -9.46 0.59 14.98
CA ILE A 85 -9.28 -0.85 15.29
C ILE A 85 -8.12 -1.47 14.51
N ILE A 86 -7.83 -0.96 13.31
CA ILE A 86 -6.74 -1.49 12.46
C ILE A 86 -5.39 -0.85 12.79
N ASP A 87 -5.38 0.41 13.22
CA ASP A 87 -4.17 1.14 13.59
C ASP A 87 -3.72 0.85 15.05
N GLU A 88 -4.65 0.51 15.96
CA GLU A 88 -4.32 0.09 17.34
C GLU A 88 -4.12 -1.44 17.45
N PRO A 89 -3.07 -1.92 18.14
CA PRO A 89 -3.07 -3.30 18.60
C PRO A 89 -4.27 -3.49 19.56
N PRO A 90 -5.03 -4.59 19.46
CA PRO A 90 -6.26 -4.76 20.22
C PRO A 90 -5.99 -4.58 21.73
N PRO A 91 -6.75 -3.73 22.45
CA PRO A 91 -6.60 -3.60 23.89
C PRO A 91 -7.13 -4.87 24.56
N GLY A 92 -6.23 -5.76 24.99
CA GLY A 92 -6.60 -7.00 25.70
C GLY A 92 -5.71 -8.20 25.38
N PRO A 93 -6.02 -9.39 25.93
CA PRO A 93 -5.10 -10.53 26.12
C PRO A 93 -4.62 -11.21 24.84
N PHE A 94 -4.93 -10.64 23.67
CA PHE A 94 -4.54 -11.11 22.35
C PHE A 94 -3.30 -10.40 21.80
N THR A 95 -2.50 -9.74 22.65
CA THR A 95 -1.14 -9.38 22.27
C THR A 95 -0.39 -10.69 22.00
N PRO A 96 0.09 -10.95 20.76
CA PRO A 96 0.85 -12.14 20.49
C PRO A 96 2.14 -12.04 21.29
N VAL A 97 2.21 -12.78 22.40
CA VAL A 97 3.46 -13.03 23.11
C VAL A 97 4.28 -13.87 22.15
N TYR A 98 5.13 -13.23 21.35
CA TYR A 98 6.22 -13.93 20.68
C TYR A 98 7.15 -14.43 21.79
N ARG A 99 6.84 -15.63 22.28
CA ARG A 99 7.69 -16.39 23.18
C ARG A 99 8.86 -16.89 22.33
N GLN A 100 10.06 -16.61 22.84
CA GLN A 100 11.38 -16.90 22.27
C GLN A 100 11.50 -18.31 21.70
#